data_AF-A0A1C0VAV0-F1
#
_entry.id   AF-A0A1C0VAV0-F1
#
_cell.length_a   1.000
_cell.length_b   1.000
_cell.length_c   1.000
_cell.angle_alpha   90.00
_cell.angle_beta   90.00
_cell.angle_gamma   90.00
#
_symmetry.space_group_name_H-M   'P 1'
#
loop_
_entity.id
_entity.type
_entity.pdbx_description
1 polymer ?
#
loop_
_entity_poly.entity_id
_entity_poly.type
_entity_poly.pdbx_seq_one_letter_code
_entity_poly.pdbx_strand_id
1 'polypeptide(L)'
;MTFFRDNPDYNTADVMAEAEALFNRQKMIDLVVSGSIPPDELMDCLTDQGYKSDDYIDQICENIETIIDNDLGRFIDPLDREFFLQ
;
A
#
# COMPACT_ATOMS: atom_id res chain seq x y z
N MET A 1 5.38 9.20 8.09
CA MET A 1 6.80 9.39 8.43
C MET A 1 7.54 8.16 7.95
N THR A 2 8.63 8.30 7.19
CA THR A 2 9.51 7.16 6.83
C THR A 2 10.54 6.92 7.93
N PHE A 3 10.99 5.67 8.02
CA PHE A 3 11.63 5.04 9.18
C PHE A 3 13.00 5.65 9.58
N PHE A 4 13.66 6.43 8.70
CA PHE A 4 15.06 6.86 8.91
C PHE A 4 15.29 8.36 9.11
N ARG A 5 14.24 9.19 9.22
CA ARG A 5 14.41 10.65 9.36
C ARG A 5 15.17 11.07 10.63
N ASP A 6 15.24 10.19 11.63
CA ASP A 6 15.92 10.42 12.91
C ASP A 6 17.32 9.78 13.00
N ASN A 7 17.87 9.21 11.91
CA ASN A 7 19.21 8.65 11.89
C ASN A 7 20.26 9.75 11.60
N PRO A 8 21.25 10.00 12.49
CA PRO A 8 22.29 11.02 12.29
C PRO A 8 23.20 10.79 11.08
N ASP A 9 23.26 9.57 10.54
CA ASP A 9 24.03 9.23 9.33
C ASP A 9 23.20 9.22 8.04
N TYR A 10 21.92 9.61 8.11
CA TYR A 10 21.00 9.66 6.97
C TYR A 10 21.51 10.65 5.92
N ASN A 11 21.74 10.13 4.72
CA ASN A 11 22.31 10.88 3.60
C ASN A 11 21.42 10.75 2.35
N THR A 12 21.83 11.42 1.27
CA THR A 12 21.07 11.44 0.01
C THR A 12 20.86 10.05 -0.60
N ALA A 13 21.79 9.11 -0.42
CA ALA A 13 21.62 7.75 -0.92
C ALA A 13 20.51 7.01 -0.16
N ASP A 14 20.38 7.24 1.15
CA ASP A 14 19.28 6.67 1.95
C ASP A 14 17.92 7.22 1.51
N VAL A 15 17.84 8.52 1.18
CA VAL A 15 16.64 9.14 0.59
C VAL A 15 16.25 8.45 -0.71
N MET A 16 17.22 8.20 -1.59
CA MET A 16 16.96 7.55 -2.89
C MET A 16 16.52 6.11 -2.70
N ALA A 17 17.14 5.37 -1.78
CA ALA A 17 16.75 3.99 -1.46
C ALA A 17 15.34 3.92 -0.87
N GLU A 18 14.98 4.84 0.04
CA GLU A 18 13.61 4.94 0.57
C GLU A 18 12.59 5.26 -0.53
N ALA A 19 12.92 6.21 -1.41
CA ALA A 19 12.05 6.60 -2.51
C ALA A 19 11.83 5.44 -3.49
N GLU A 20 12.87 4.68 -3.81
CA GLU A 20 12.79 3.49 -4.66
C GLU A 20 11.96 2.38 -4.00
N ALA A 21 12.16 2.13 -2.70
CA ALA A 21 11.37 1.17 -1.93
C ALA A 21 9.88 1.54 -1.93
N LEU A 22 9.55 2.82 -1.74
CA LEU A 22 8.19 3.32 -1.82
C LEU A 22 7.59 3.14 -3.22
N PHE A 23 8.34 3.49 -4.27
CA PHE A 23 7.87 3.35 -5.65
C PHE A 23 7.61 1.88 -6.01
N ASN A 24 8.52 0.98 -5.63
CA ASN A 24 8.36 -0.45 -5.85
C ASN A 24 7.14 -0.99 -5.12
N ARG A 25 6.93 -0.60 -3.86
CA ARG A 25 5.75 -1.03 -3.10
C ARG A 25 4.45 -0.55 -3.74
N GLN A 26 4.38 0.73 -4.16
CA GLN A 26 3.20 1.27 -4.84
C GLN A 26 2.89 0.50 -6.12
N LYS A 27 3.93 0.20 -6.92
CA LYS A 27 3.77 -0.61 -8.13
C LYS A 27 3.22 -2.01 -7.82
N MET A 28 3.70 -2.67 -6.76
CA MET A 28 3.19 -4.00 -6.37
C MET A 28 1.72 -3.93 -5.92
N ILE A 29 1.35 -2.90 -5.17
CA ILE A 29 -0.06 -2.66 -4.78
C ILE A 29 -0.92 -2.53 -6.03
N ASP A 30 -0.53 -1.70 -6.99
CA ASP A 30 -1.29 -1.50 -8.22
C ASP A 30 -1.47 -2.81 -9.01
N LEU A 31 -0.41 -3.64 -9.08
CA LEU A 31 -0.43 -4.93 -9.76
C LEU A 31 -1.32 -5.97 -9.05
N VAL A 32 -1.37 -5.96 -7.72
CA VAL A 32 -2.28 -6.82 -6.95
C VAL A 32 -3.72 -6.36 -7.15
N VAL A 33 -3.99 -5.05 -7.08
CA VAL A 33 -5.33 -4.47 -7.26
C VAL A 33 -5.85 -4.72 -8.68
N SER A 34 -4.99 -4.67 -9.69
CA SER A 34 -5.37 -5.01 -11.08
C SER A 34 -5.50 -6.53 -11.31
N GLY A 35 -5.17 -7.37 -10.32
CA GLY A 35 -5.18 -8.82 -10.43
C GLY A 35 -4.07 -9.38 -11.34
N SER A 36 -3.04 -8.59 -11.63
CA SER A 36 -1.93 -8.98 -12.50
C SER A 36 -0.91 -9.89 -11.82
N ILE A 37 -0.77 -9.78 -10.49
CA ILE A 37 0.07 -10.65 -9.66
C ILE A 37 -0.72 -11.13 -8.44
N PRO A 38 -0.37 -12.28 -7.83
CA PRO A 38 -1.01 -12.73 -6.59
C PRO A 38 -0.63 -11.83 -5.41
N PRO A 39 -1.49 -11.71 -4.38
CA PRO A 39 -1.20 -10.92 -3.18
C PRO A 39 0.10 -11.31 -2.47
N ASP A 40 0.48 -12.59 -2.50
CA ASP A 40 1.69 -13.12 -1.87
C ASP A 40 2.96 -12.37 -2.32
N GLU A 41 3.04 -11.95 -3.59
CA GLU A 41 4.20 -11.18 -4.08
C GLU A 41 4.31 -9.79 -3.44
N LEU A 42 3.17 -9.16 -3.11
CA LEU A 42 3.18 -7.92 -2.34
C LEU A 42 3.62 -8.19 -0.89
N MET A 43 3.23 -9.32 -0.32
CA MET A 43 3.60 -9.70 1.05
C MET A 43 5.10 -9.96 1.20
N ASP A 44 5.70 -10.61 0.20
CA ASP A 44 7.15 -10.79 0.11
C ASP A 44 7.86 -9.43 0.01
N CYS A 45 7.36 -8.53 -0.86
CA CYS A 45 7.91 -7.17 -1.01
C CYS A 45 7.87 -6.36 0.30
N LEU A 46 6.78 -6.47 1.06
CA LEU A 46 6.64 -5.82 2.37
C LEU A 46 7.65 -6.37 3.37
N THR A 47 7.81 -7.70 3.41
CA THR A 47 8.74 -8.40 4.29
C THR A 47 10.19 -8.01 3.98
N ASP A 48 10.58 -7.96 2.71
CA ASP A 48 11.90 -7.52 2.26
C ASP A 48 12.21 -6.07 2.68
N GLN A 49 11.19 -5.22 2.77
CA GLN A 49 11.30 -3.83 3.22
C GLN A 49 11.18 -3.68 4.75
N GLY A 50 11.11 -4.78 5.50
CA GLY A 50 11.04 -4.78 6.96
C GLY A 50 9.66 -4.46 7.54
N TYR A 51 8.60 -4.47 6.73
CA TYR A 51 7.23 -4.37 7.22
C TYR A 51 6.73 -5.74 7.64
N LYS A 52 5.96 -5.78 8.73
CA LYS A 52 5.18 -6.97 9.06
C LYS A 52 3.90 -6.95 8.25
N SER A 53 3.73 -8.00 7.46
CA SER A 53 2.53 -8.28 6.69
C SER A 53 1.23 -8.14 7.48
N ASP A 54 1.19 -8.68 8.70
CA ASP A 54 0.02 -8.63 9.57
C ASP A 54 -0.32 -7.19 9.96
N ASP A 55 0.67 -6.43 10.49
CA ASP A 55 0.50 -5.02 10.86
C ASP A 55 0.04 -4.16 9.66
N TYR A 56 0.53 -4.46 8.46
CA TYR A 56 0.13 -3.75 7.24
C TYR A 56 -1.32 -4.03 6.85
N ILE A 57 -1.76 -5.30 6.93
CA ILE A 57 -3.14 -5.69 6.65
C ILE A 57 -4.09 -5.07 7.68
N ASP A 58 -3.75 -5.17 8.97
CA ASP A 58 -4.56 -4.59 10.04
C ASP A 58 -4.75 -3.09 9.82
N GLN A 59 -3.68 -2.37 9.47
CA GLN A 59 -3.76 -0.94 9.15
C GLN A 59 -4.65 -0.64 7.95
N ILE A 60 -4.63 -1.47 6.89
CA ILE A 60 -5.53 -1.32 5.74
C ILE A 60 -6.97 -1.56 6.15
N CYS A 61 -7.24 -2.60 6.94
CA CYS A 61 -8.58 -2.89 7.44
C CYS A 61 -9.15 -1.72 8.25
N GLU A 62 -8.37 -1.17 9.18
CA GLU A 62 -8.75 0.02 9.96
C GLU A 62 -9.03 1.24 9.06
N ASN A 63 -8.22 1.45 8.01
CA ASN A 63 -8.44 2.54 7.07
C ASN A 63 -9.74 2.35 6.27
N ILE A 64 -10.03 1.13 5.84
CA ILE A 64 -11.28 0.79 5.15
C ILE A 64 -12.47 1.02 6.08
N GLU A 65 -12.41 0.54 7.31
CA GLU A 65 -13.45 0.79 8.34
C GLU A 65 -13.66 2.29 8.55
N THR A 66 -12.58 3.06 8.68
CA THR A 66 -12.65 4.53 8.84
C THR A 66 -13.35 5.19 7.65
N ILE A 67 -13.06 4.76 6.41
CA ILE A 67 -13.70 5.30 5.20
C ILE A 67 -15.20 5.02 5.22
N ILE A 68 -15.60 3.82 5.64
CA ILE A 68 -17.00 3.39 5.71
C ILE A 68 -17.74 4.16 6.81
N ASP A 69 -17.19 4.20 8.02
CA ASP A 69 -17.81 4.79 9.20
C ASP A 69 -18.02 6.30 9.06
N ASN A 70 -17.17 6.97 8.27
CA ASN A 70 -17.25 8.40 8.04
C ASN A 70 -17.91 8.77 6.71
N ASP A 71 -18.46 7.80 5.97
CA ASP A 71 -19.08 7.99 4.65
C ASP A 71 -18.15 8.74 3.67
N LEU A 72 -16.83 8.48 3.77
CA LEU A 72 -15.78 9.11 2.95
C LEU A 72 -15.59 8.38 1.60
N GLY A 73 -16.32 7.29 1.39
CA GLY A 73 -16.24 6.47 0.20
C GLY A 73 -17.50 5.66 0.01
N ARG A 74 -17.67 5.12 -1.20
CA ARG A 74 -18.78 4.24 -1.54
C ARG A 74 -18.22 2.85 -1.83
N PHE A 75 -18.88 1.81 -1.32
CA PHE A 75 -18.65 0.46 -1.82
C PHE A 75 -19.17 0.37 -3.26
N ILE A 76 -18.27 0.03 -4.17
CA ILE A 76 -18.62 -0.22 -5.56
C ILE A 76 -18.64 -1.72 -5.72
N ASP A 77 -19.82 -2.27 -5.98
CA ASP A 77 -19.92 -3.65 -6.41
C ASP A 77 -19.14 -3.76 -7.74
N PRO A 78 -18.15 -4.67 -7.85
CA PRO A 78 -17.42 -4.88 -9.10
C PRO A 78 -18.34 -5.23 -10.28
N LEU A 79 -19.57 -5.67 -10.02
CA LEU A 79 -20.60 -5.97 -11.01
C LEU A 79 -21.47 -4.76 -11.38
N ASP A 80 -21.33 -3.62 -10.69
CA ASP A 80 -22.04 -2.38 -10.95
C ASP A 80 -21.51 -1.68 -12.21
N ARG A 81 -21.93 -2.19 -13.36
CA ARG A 81 -21.50 -1.72 -14.69
C ARG A 81 -21.88 -0.26 -14.97
N GLU A 82 -22.86 0.31 -14.28
CA GLU A 82 -23.24 1.71 -14.48
C GLU A 82 -22.19 2.70 -13.99
N PHE A 83 -21.38 2.31 -12.99
CA PHE A 83 -20.31 3.15 -12.46
C PHE A 83 -19.07 3.18 -13.36
N PHE A 84 -18.69 2.04 -13.94
CA PHE A 84 -17.45 1.89 -14.71
C PHE A 84 -17.55 2.30 -16.19
N LEU A 85 -18.74 2.66 -16.67
CA LEU A 85 -19.02 3.03 -18.07
C LEU A 85 -19.27 4.53 -18.30
N GLN A 86 -19.05 5.38 -17.29
CA GLN A 86 -19.03 6.85 -17.43
C GLN A 86 -17.63 7.35 -17.79
#